data_AF-A0A9P7AUE8-F1
#
_entry.id   AF-A0A9P7AUE8-F1
#
_cell.length_a   1.000
_cell.length_b   1.000
_cell.length_c   1.000
_cell.angle_alpha   90.00
_cell.angle_beta   90.00
_cell.angle_gamma   90.00
#
_symmetry.space_group_name_H-M   'P 1'
#
loop_
_entity.id
_entity.type
_entity.pdbx_description
1 polymer ?
#
loop_
_entity_poly.entity_id
_entity_poly.type
_entity_poly.pdbx_seq_one_letter_code
_entity_poly.pdbx_strand_id
1 'polypeptide(L)'
;MFLRKGARVLISSPTPDNPWETGNFTYKPDRFTYYAWLTVSELGGPSAGVYFVQHGQYTAQAMFNIGSTFTNANYPIDHTHTSPATELCPRVEMWHEPAAGLRC
;
A
#
# COMPACT_ATOMS: atom_id res chain seq x y z
N MET A 1 24.87 -2.13 1.27
CA MET A 1 24.93 -3.18 2.31
C MET A 1 24.21 -4.47 1.87
N PHE A 2 22.99 -4.39 1.31
CA PHE A 2 22.26 -5.57 0.80
C PHE A 2 22.73 -6.05 -0.57
N LEU A 3 22.88 -5.15 -1.55
CA LEU A 3 23.31 -5.50 -2.91
C LEU A 3 24.70 -6.17 -2.94
N ARG A 4 25.63 -5.71 -2.11
CA ARG A 4 26.96 -6.32 -1.96
C ARG A 4 26.92 -7.76 -1.42
N LYS A 5 25.83 -8.16 -0.78
CA LYS A 5 25.59 -9.52 -0.30
C LYS A 5 24.81 -10.36 -1.33
N GLY A 6 24.58 -9.86 -2.54
CA GLY A 6 23.86 -10.56 -3.61
C GLY A 6 22.34 -10.53 -3.48
N ALA A 7 21.78 -9.78 -2.51
CA ALA A 7 20.34 -9.65 -2.35
C ALA A 7 19.74 -8.72 -3.43
N ARG A 8 18.48 -8.96 -3.79
CA ARG A 8 17.64 -7.99 -4.48
C ARG A 8 16.93 -7.12 -3.46
N VAL A 9 16.75 -5.85 -3.78
CA VAL A 9 16.14 -4.87 -2.86
C VAL A 9 14.83 -4.41 -3.44
N LEU A 10 13.76 -4.48 -2.65
CA LEU A 10 12.45 -3.96 -2.98
C LEU A 10 12.16 -2.78 -2.06
N ILE A 11 12.05 -1.60 -2.64
CA ILE A 11 11.72 -0.37 -1.92
C ILE A 11 10.25 -0.09 -2.14
N SER A 12 9.51 -0.06 -1.05
CA SER A 12 8.07 0.17 -1.04
C SER A 12 7.77 1.62 -0.66
N SER A 13 6.79 2.25 -1.31
CA SER A 13 6.24 3.52 -0.81
C SER A 13 5.51 3.29 0.52
N PRO A 14 5.41 4.30 1.39
CA PRO A 14 4.56 4.19 2.58
C PRO A 14 3.10 3.91 2.19
N THR A 15 2.40 3.19 3.07
CA THR A 15 0.94 3.06 3.02
C THR A 15 0.28 4.38 3.43
N PRO A 16 -0.94 4.65 2.96
CA PRO A 16 -1.66 5.85 3.39
C PRO A 16 -2.16 5.73 4.84
N ASP A 17 -2.35 6.88 5.48
CA ASP A 17 -3.31 7.02 6.58
C ASP A 17 -4.74 6.76 6.06
N ASN A 18 -5.72 6.66 6.96
CA ASN A 18 -7.11 6.41 6.59
C ASN A 18 -7.64 7.45 5.57
N PRO A 19 -7.86 7.07 4.29
CA PRO A 19 -8.28 8.02 3.26
C PRO A 19 -9.76 8.41 3.38
N TRP A 20 -10.53 7.75 4.24
CA TRP A 20 -11.95 8.02 4.51
C TRP A 20 -12.19 8.81 5.80
N GLU A 21 -11.15 9.26 6.49
CA GLU A 21 -11.23 9.94 7.80
C GLU A 21 -12.21 11.12 7.81
N THR A 22 -12.24 11.90 6.73
CA THR A 22 -13.10 13.09 6.62
C THR A 22 -14.51 12.81 6.13
N GLY A 23 -14.86 11.54 5.90
CA GLY A 23 -16.11 11.12 5.27
C GLY A 23 -16.10 11.14 3.74
N ASN A 24 -15.09 11.75 3.12
CA ASN A 24 -14.83 11.68 1.67
C ASN A 24 -13.49 10.99 1.41
N PHE A 25 -13.41 10.17 0.37
CA PHE A 25 -12.17 9.53 -0.01
C PHE A 25 -11.15 10.54 -0.54
N THR A 26 -10.03 10.69 0.15
CA THR A 26 -8.92 11.54 -0.26
C THR A 26 -7.61 10.76 -0.12
N TYR A 27 -6.93 10.58 -1.24
CA TYR A 27 -5.58 10.04 -1.26
C TYR A 27 -4.72 10.79 -2.25
N LYS A 28 -3.51 11.15 -1.82
CA LYS A 28 -2.45 11.66 -2.68
C LYS A 28 -1.12 11.09 -2.18
N PRO A 29 -0.28 10.54 -3.08
CA PRO A 29 1.08 10.17 -2.71
C PRO A 29 1.82 11.35 -2.07
N ASP A 30 2.42 11.11 -0.91
CA ASP A 30 3.23 12.10 -0.22
C ASP A 30 4.62 12.25 -0.86
N ARG A 31 5.43 13.16 -0.31
CA ARG A 31 6.83 13.34 -0.75
C ARG A 31 7.69 12.09 -0.54
N PHE A 32 7.36 11.23 0.42
CA PHE A 32 8.14 10.03 0.74
C PHE A 32 7.91 8.93 -0.29
N THR A 33 6.75 8.90 -0.94
CA THR A 33 6.51 8.06 -2.12
C THR A 33 7.45 8.45 -3.26
N TYR A 34 7.63 9.74 -3.51
CA TYR A 34 8.60 10.22 -4.50
C TYR A 34 10.04 9.86 -4.09
N TYR A 35 10.43 10.04 -2.83
CA TYR A 35 11.77 9.69 -2.36
C TYR A 35 12.07 8.19 -2.44
N ALA A 36 11.07 7.33 -2.19
CA ALA A 36 11.20 5.88 -2.39
C ALA A 36 11.49 5.55 -3.86
N TRP A 37 10.73 6.13 -4.80
CA TRP A 37 10.96 5.97 -6.24
C TRP A 37 12.32 6.51 -6.67
N LEU A 38 12.66 7.73 -6.24
CA LEU A 38 13.93 8.39 -6.59
C LEU A 38 15.11 7.54 -6.13
N THR A 39 15.05 6.98 -4.93
CA THR A 39 16.09 6.08 -4.40
C THR A 39 16.31 4.87 -5.31
N VAL A 40 15.24 4.27 -5.83
CA VAL A 40 15.35 3.14 -6.77
C VAL A 40 16.02 3.58 -8.08
N SER A 41 15.65 4.75 -8.60
CA SER A 41 16.26 5.33 -9.81
C SER A 41 17.76 5.58 -9.62
N GLU A 42 18.15 6.25 -8.54
CA GLU A 42 19.56 6.58 -8.23
C GLU A 42 20.43 5.34 -7.96
N LEU A 43 19.82 4.25 -7.49
CA LEU A 43 20.53 2.98 -7.28
C LEU A 43 20.66 2.11 -8.55
N GLY A 44 20.23 2.62 -9.72
CA GLY A 44 20.31 1.92 -11.00
C GLY A 44 19.11 1.03 -11.30
N GLY A 45 18.07 1.05 -10.48
CA GLY A 45 16.81 0.37 -10.74
C GLY A 45 16.94 -1.15 -10.97
N PRO A 46 16.04 -1.74 -11.77
CA PRO A 46 15.96 -3.19 -11.94
C PRO A 46 17.25 -3.84 -12.48
N SER A 47 18.05 -3.12 -13.28
CA SER A 47 19.34 -3.64 -13.79
C SER A 47 20.39 -3.79 -12.68
N ALA A 48 20.28 -3.02 -11.61
CA ALA A 48 21.08 -3.14 -10.39
C ALA A 48 20.43 -4.05 -9.33
N GLY A 49 19.30 -4.69 -9.63
CA GLY A 49 18.56 -5.54 -8.69
C GLY A 49 17.76 -4.76 -7.63
N VAL A 50 17.42 -3.51 -7.92
CA VAL A 50 16.61 -2.63 -7.05
C VAL A 50 15.26 -2.36 -7.70
N TYR A 51 14.17 -2.57 -6.97
CA TYR A 51 12.82 -2.50 -7.48
C TYR A 51 11.98 -1.53 -6.66
N PHE A 52 11.02 -0.87 -7.31
CA PHE A 52 10.06 0.00 -6.67
C PHE A 52 8.68 -0.67 -6.63
N VAL A 53 7.99 -0.58 -5.49
CA VAL A 53 6.58 -0.94 -5.36
C VAL A 53 5.81 0.27 -4.86
N GLN A 54 4.79 0.67 -5.61
CA GLN A 54 3.90 1.78 -5.28
C GLN A 54 2.79 1.34 -4.31
N HIS A 55 3.19 0.76 -3.17
CA HIS A 55 2.28 0.11 -2.22
C HIS A 55 1.14 1.04 -1.77
N GLY A 56 1.45 2.30 -1.49
CA GLY A 56 0.46 3.29 -1.06
C GLY A 56 -0.70 3.48 -2.06
N GLN A 57 -0.41 3.48 -3.36
CA GLN A 57 -1.45 3.60 -4.40
C GLN A 57 -2.34 2.36 -4.45
N TYR A 58 -1.76 1.17 -4.34
CA TYR A 58 -2.53 -0.08 -4.32
C TYR A 58 -3.37 -0.20 -3.06
N THR A 59 -2.84 0.16 -1.90
CA THR A 59 -3.58 0.19 -0.63
C THR A 59 -4.74 1.18 -0.70
N ALA A 60 -4.52 2.39 -1.21
CA ALA A 60 -5.58 3.38 -1.39
C ALA A 60 -6.68 2.89 -2.33
N GLN A 61 -6.33 2.24 -3.45
CA GLN A 61 -7.31 1.65 -4.36
C GLN A 61 -8.15 0.55 -3.69
N ALA A 62 -7.52 -0.30 -2.87
CA ALA A 62 -8.24 -1.32 -2.11
C ALA A 62 -9.20 -0.68 -1.10
N MET A 63 -8.74 0.33 -0.34
CA MET A 63 -9.56 1.07 0.62
C MET A 63 -10.74 1.80 -0.03
N PHE A 64 -10.56 2.31 -1.25
CA PHE A 64 -11.66 2.86 -2.03
C PHE A 64 -12.71 1.78 -2.36
N ASN A 65 -12.26 0.61 -2.82
CA ASN A 65 -13.14 -0.48 -3.25
C ASN A 65 -13.93 -1.10 -2.09
N ILE A 66 -13.35 -1.20 -0.88
CA ILE A 66 -14.05 -1.73 0.30
C ILE A 66 -14.96 -0.71 0.97
N GLY A 67 -14.83 0.57 0.63
CA GLY A 67 -15.66 1.66 1.14
C GLY A 67 -15.30 2.15 2.55
N SER A 68 -15.97 3.22 2.97
CA SER A 68 -15.67 3.95 4.21
C SER A 68 -15.94 3.16 5.47
N THR A 69 -17.06 2.42 5.55
CA THR A 69 -17.42 1.64 6.75
C THR A 69 -16.34 0.61 7.09
N PHE A 70 -15.92 -0.19 6.11
CA PHE A 70 -14.89 -1.21 6.32
C PHE A 70 -13.51 -0.59 6.51
N THR A 71 -13.18 0.48 5.78
CA THR A 71 -11.89 1.15 5.99
C THR A 71 -11.80 1.78 7.37
N ASN A 72 -12.83 2.48 7.86
CA ASN A 72 -12.81 3.11 9.18
C ASN A 72 -12.72 2.07 10.32
N ALA A 73 -13.42 0.93 10.18
CA ALA A 73 -13.33 -0.16 11.16
C ALA A 73 -11.90 -0.72 11.32
N ASN A 74 -11.06 -0.53 10.31
CA ASN A 74 -9.67 -0.96 10.28
C ASN A 74 -8.71 0.00 11.00
N TYR A 75 -9.17 1.15 11.51
CA TYR A 75 -8.37 2.15 12.23
C TYR A 75 -8.95 2.40 13.64
N PRO A 76 -8.74 1.48 14.60
CA PRO A 76 -9.46 1.47 15.87
C PRO A 76 -8.93 2.47 16.91
N ILE A 77 -7.70 2.96 16.76
CA ILE A 77 -7.03 3.81 17.76
C ILE A 77 -6.80 5.21 17.18
N ASP A 78 -6.22 5.28 15.99
CA ASP A 78 -5.95 6.51 15.26
C ASP A 78 -5.96 6.24 13.75
N HIS A 79 -5.76 7.29 12.95
CA HIS A 79 -5.82 7.26 11.50
C HIS A 79 -4.60 6.62 10.80
N THR A 80 -3.61 6.14 11.54
CA THR A 80 -2.37 5.57 11.00
C THR A 80 -2.21 4.09 11.33
N HIS A 81 -2.56 3.66 12.54
CA HIS A 81 -2.37 2.29 13.01
C HIS A 81 -3.54 1.39 12.63
N THR A 82 -3.27 0.47 11.71
CA THR A 82 -4.21 -0.52 11.20
C THR A 82 -4.50 -1.63 12.21
N SER A 83 -5.70 -2.20 12.12
CA SER A 83 -6.07 -3.40 12.86
C SER A 83 -5.41 -4.64 12.27
N PRO A 84 -5.27 -5.74 13.04
CA PRO A 84 -4.79 -7.01 12.49
C PRO A 84 -5.61 -7.53 11.31
N ALA A 85 -6.91 -7.21 11.24
CA ALA A 85 -7.78 -7.63 10.14
C ALA A 85 -7.39 -6.96 8.80
N THR A 86 -6.86 -5.74 8.85
CA THR A 86 -6.40 -4.99 7.67
C THR A 86 -5.14 -5.62 7.07
N GLU A 87 -4.20 -6.01 7.93
CA GLU A 87 -2.93 -6.65 7.54
C GLU A 87 -3.12 -8.06 6.96
N LEU A 88 -4.19 -8.75 7.37
CA LEU A 88 -4.51 -10.13 6.99
C LEU A 88 -5.57 -10.25 5.89
N CYS A 89 -5.95 -9.16 5.22
CA CYS A 89 -6.86 -9.19 4.08
C CYS A 89 -6.17 -9.26 2.69
N PRO A 90 -5.14 -10.12 2.42
CA PRO A 90 -4.76 -10.41 1.06
C PRO A 90 -5.47 -11.70 0.63
N ARG A 91 -6.76 -11.65 0.29
CA ARG A 91 -7.24 -12.59 -0.74
C ARG A 91 -7.09 -11.90 -2.09
N VAL A 92 -6.08 -12.37 -2.81
CA VAL A 92 -5.80 -12.12 -4.21
C VAL A 92 -7.03 -12.50 -5.04
N GLU A 93 -7.99 -11.58 -5.19
CA GLU A 93 -9.03 -11.61 -6.22
C GLU A 93 -8.80 -10.49 -7.23
N MET A 94 -7.53 -10.32 -7.63
CA MET A 94 -7.15 -9.43 -8.72
C MET A 94 -7.58 -9.97 -10.10
N TRP A 95 -8.04 -11.23 -10.19
CA TRP A 95 -8.48 -11.83 -11.45
C TRP A 95 -9.59 -12.88 -11.24
N HIS A 96 -10.77 -12.63 -11.82
CA HIS A 96 -11.79 -13.60 -12.25
C HIS A 96 -12.86 -14.18 -11.31
N GLU A 97 -13.54 -13.43 -10.42
CA GLU A 97 -14.93 -13.82 -10.03
C GLU A 97 -15.86 -12.61 -9.79
N PRO A 98 -17.14 -12.68 -10.19
CA PRO A 98 -18.11 -11.65 -9.89
C PRO A 98 -18.67 -11.82 -8.47
N ALA A 99 -18.45 -10.81 -7.64
CA ALA A 99 -19.28 -10.47 -6.48
C ALA A 99 -19.53 -11.58 -5.43
N ALA A 100 -18.52 -12.35 -5.05
CA ALA A 100 -18.53 -13.00 -3.74
C ALA A 100 -18.21 -11.91 -2.70
N GLY A 101 -19.22 -11.51 -1.93
CA GLY A 101 -19.13 -10.38 -0.99
C GLY A 101 -17.85 -10.38 -0.17
N LEU A 102 -17.15 -9.24 -0.19
CA LEU A 102 -16.03 -8.93 0.68
C LEU A 102 -16.41 -9.19 2.13
N ARG A 103 -15.97 -10.31 2.68
CA ARG A 103 -15.96 -10.53 4.13
C ARG A 103 -14.55 -10.25 4.60
N CYS A 104 -14.34 -8.99 5.02
CA CYS A 104 -13.53 -8.74 6.20
C CYS A 104 -14.38 -9.09 7.42
#